data_AF-A0A8T5L623-F1
#
_entry.id   AF-A0A8T5L623-F1
#
_cell.length_a   1.000
_cell.length_b   1.000
_cell.length_c   1.000
_cell.angle_alpha   90.00
_cell.angle_beta   90.00
_cell.angle_gamma   90.00
#
_symmetry.space_group_name_H-M   'P 1'
#
loop_
_entity.id
_entity.type
_entity.pdbx_description
1 polymer ?
#
loop_
_entity_poly.entity_id
_entity_poly.type
_entity_poly.pdbx_seq_one_letter_code
_entity_poly.pdbx_strand_id
1 'polypeptide(L)' 'MKRKFLKPGKNNKEDRINFIKFWVQYIKTHSDKEWSRQQNIVINSQIKS' A
#
# COMPACT_ATOMS: atom_id res chain seq x y z
N MET A 1 -9.63 11.79 -8.09
CA MET A 1 -8.86 11.69 -6.82
C MET A 1 -7.46 12.25 -7.07
N LYS A 2 -7.00 13.28 -6.34
CA LYS A 2 -5.64 13.83 -6.52
C LYS A 2 -4.62 12.78 -6.06
N ARG A 3 -3.74 12.31 -6.95
CA ARG A 3 -2.61 11.43 -6.59
C ARG A 3 -1.72 12.18 -5.60
N LYS A 4 -1.71 11.74 -4.34
CA LYS A 4 -0.75 12.23 -3.34
C LYS A 4 0.51 11.42 -3.52
N PHE A 5 1.57 12.01 -4.04
CA PHE A 5 2.89 11.38 -4.11
C PHE A 5 3.57 11.41 -2.75
N LEU A 6 4.47 10.46 -2.50
CA LEU A 6 5.32 10.46 -1.32
C LEU A 6 6.11 11.78 -1.30
N LYS A 7 6.03 12.50 -0.18
CA LYS A 7 6.84 13.72 0.02
C LYS A 7 8.20 13.30 0.58
N PRO A 8 9.32 13.61 -0.09
CA PRO A 8 10.63 13.39 0.50
C PRO A 8 10.79 14.25 1.77
N GLY A 9 11.43 13.68 2.78
CA GLY A 9 11.85 14.37 3.99
C GLY A 9 13.19 15.06 3.79
N LYS A 10 13.58 15.89 4.77
CA LYS A 10 14.90 16.55 4.78
C LYS A 10 15.99 15.69 5.43
N ASN A 11 15.61 14.57 6.05
CA ASN A 11 16.48 13.62 6.73
C ASN A 11 15.80 12.26 6.86
N ASN A 12 16.57 11.24 7.27
CA ASN A 12 16.10 9.85 7.42
C ASN A 12 14.86 9.72 8.32
N LYS A 13 14.75 10.52 9.40
CA LYS A 13 13.60 10.47 10.31
C LYS A 13 12.34 10.97 9.61
N GLU A 14 12.44 12.11 8.91
CA GLU A 14 11.34 12.68 8.15
C GLU A 14 10.91 11.80 6.98
N ASP A 15 11.84 11.16 6.28
CA ASP A 15 11.53 10.21 5.20
C ASP A 15 10.68 9.04 5.71
N ARG A 16 11.10 8.42 6.82
CA ARG A 16 10.36 7.31 7.43
C ARG A 16 8.96 7.75 7.86
N ILE A 17 8.82 8.93 8.46
CA ILE A 17 7.51 9.46 8.87
C ILE A 17 6.62 9.74 7.64
N ASN A 18 7.17 10.36 6.59
CA ASN A 18 6.42 10.67 5.37
C ASN A 18 5.98 9.39 4.65
N PHE A 19 6.82 8.37 4.64
CA PHE A 19 6.50 7.04 4.11
C PHE A 19 5.33 6.40 4.87
N ILE A 20 5.39 6.40 6.21
CA ILE A 20 4.29 5.88 7.05
C ILE A 20 2.99 6.64 6.77
N LYS A 21 3.02 7.98 6.72
CA LYS A 21 1.83 8.80 6.44
C LYS A 21 1.23 8.50 5.06
N PHE A 22 2.09 8.35 4.05
CA PHE A 22 1.66 7.97 2.71
C PHE A 22 0.98 6.60 2.71
N TRP A 23 1.59 5.60 3.35
CA TRP A 23 1.04 4.24 3.40
C TRP A 23 -0.28 4.16 4.17
N VAL A 24 -0.40 4.84 5.31
CA VAL A 24 -1.66 4.92 6.06
C VAL A 24 -2.76 5.55 5.21
N GLN A 25 -2.45 6.62 4.46
CA GLN A 25 -3.41 7.25 3.57
C GLN A 25 -3.81 6.32 2.41
N TYR A 26 -2.85 5.59 1.85
CA TYR A 26 -3.09 4.61 0.80
C TYR A 26 -4.06 3.53 1.28
N ILE A 27 -3.79 2.89 2.43
CA ILE A 27 -4.65 1.87 3.03
C ILE A 27 -6.06 2.40 3.30
N LYS A 28 -6.20 3.63 3.81
CA LYS A 28 -7.51 4.25 4.08
C LYS A 28 -8.35 4.55 2.83
N THR A 29 -7.72 4.64 1.66
CA THR A 29 -8.38 5.07 0.42
C THR A 29 -8.55 3.97 -0.62
N HIS A 30 -7.97 2.79 -0.38
CA HIS A 30 -8.05 1.63 -1.25
C HIS A 30 -8.74 0.51 -0.47
N SER A 31 -9.81 -0.06 -1.05
CA SER A 31 -10.50 -1.19 -0.40
C SER A 31 -9.57 -2.40 -0.36
N ASP A 32 -9.54 -3.02 0.81
CA ASP A 32 -9.03 -4.37 1.05
C ASP A 32 -9.52 -5.39 0.02
N LYS A 33 -10.76 -5.28 -0.49
CA LYS A 33 -11.32 -6.19 -1.51
C LYS A 33 -10.44 -6.33 -2.75
N GLU A 34 -9.87 -5.24 -3.25
CA GLU A 34 -8.99 -5.31 -4.44
C GLU A 34 -7.66 -5.99 -4.11
N TRP A 35 -7.09 -5.72 -2.93
CA TRP A 35 -5.86 -6.37 -2.49
C TRP A 35 -6.09 -7.86 -2.23
N SER A 36 -7.14 -8.20 -1.50
CA SER A 36 -7.53 -9.58 -1.21
C SER A 36 -7.85 -10.35 -2.49
N ARG A 37 -8.45 -9.74 -3.51
CA ARG A 37 -8.70 -10.37 -4.81
C ARG A 37 -7.39 -10.80 -5.49
N GLN A 38 -6.38 -9.94 -5.50
CA GLN A 38 -5.07 -10.26 -6.09
C GLN A 38 -4.37 -11.38 -5.32
N GLN A 39 -4.37 -11.32 -3.98
CA GLN A 39 -3.81 -12.40 -3.14
C GLN A 39 -4.54 -13.73 -3.35
N ASN A 40 -5.87 -13.70 -3.47
CA ASN A 40 -6.67 -14.90 -3.69
C ASN A 40 -6.30 -15.63 -4.99
N ILE A 41 -6.01 -14.88 -6.07
CA ILE A 41 -5.51 -15.47 -7.33
C ILE A 41 -4.17 -16.21 -7.09
N VAL A 42 -3.23 -15.57 -6.40
CA VAL A 42 -1.92 -16.18 -6.12
C VAL A 42 -2.07 -17.40 -5.23
N ILE A 43 -2.80 -17.30 -4.12
CA ILE A 43 -3.03 -18.41 -3.18
C ILE A 43 -3.68 -19.60 -3.89
N ASN A 44 -4.76 -19.37 -4.66
CA ASN A 44 -5.45 -20.43 -5.38
C ASN A 44 -4.58 -21.08 -6.45
N SER A 45 -3.64 -20.33 -7.05
CA SER A 45 -2.69 -20.91 -8.02
C SER A 45 -1.76 -21.94 -7.39
N GLN A 46 -1.47 -21.82 -6.08
CA GLN A 46 -0.56 -22.71 -5.34
C GLN A 46 -1.29 -23.89 -4.68
N ILE A 47 -2.61 -23.85 -4.55
CA ILE A 47 -3.42 -24.92 -3.93
C ILE A 47 -3.82 -26.01 -4.95
N LYS A 48 -3.72 -25.73 -6.25
CA LYS A 48 -4.01 -26.74 -7.29
C LYS A 48 -2.86 -27.75 -7.40
N SER A 49 -3.08 -28.94 -6.84
CA SER A 49 -2.37 -30.18 -7.18
C SER A 49 -3.00 -30.88 -8.38
#